data_AF-A0A9X4KP30-F1
#
_entry.id   AF-A0A9X4KP30-F1
#
_cell.length_a   1.000
_cell.length_b   1.000
_cell.length_c   1.000
_cell.angle_alpha   90.00
_cell.angle_beta   90.00
_cell.angle_gamma   90.00
#
_symmetry.space_group_name_H-M   'P 1'
#
loop_
_entity.id
_entity.type
_entity.pdbx_description
1 polymer ?
#
loop_
_entity_poly.entity_id
_entity_poly.type
_entity_poly.pdbx_seq_one_letter_code
_entity_poly.pdbx_strand_id
1 'polypeptide(L)'
;MVVGTGSVETYSKRNIKSYLQIKRGAELETLEYDGSDSANYKFNVLEGSSVVGAVYVESTSELVELASGPTGITVHPLEEATESTEASLVFHVKEGDKEVGKWTLPIIMDETAPTLSGSVYENGKFTITASEPLSPFGYSTSMMFSQSGDDSDYTVVDNTNAIYSVAIVGNQAIISLNEEAIRGRYTLQPNSKFKVNVAISDYADNSSNLNSTLSMPQA
;
A
#
# COMPACT_ATOMS: atom_id res chain seq x y z
N MET A 1 -8.67 16.04 -23.86
CA MET A 1 -7.98 15.20 -22.85
C MET A 1 -9.02 14.74 -21.86
N VAL A 2 -9.63 13.58 -22.12
CA VAL A 2 -10.62 12.97 -21.20
C VAL A 2 -9.89 11.82 -20.53
N VAL A 3 -9.50 12.03 -19.27
CA VAL A 3 -9.04 10.98 -18.39
C VAL A 3 -10.28 10.18 -18.02
N GLY A 4 -10.48 9.03 -18.66
CA GLY A 4 -11.54 8.11 -18.27
C GLY A 4 -11.36 7.70 -16.82
N THR A 5 -12.47 7.54 -16.11
CA THR A 5 -12.55 7.15 -14.69
C THR A 5 -12.04 5.72 -14.48
N GLY A 6 -10.73 5.51 -14.67
CA GLY A 6 -10.05 4.28 -14.32
C GLY A 6 -10.24 4.05 -12.83
N SER A 7 -10.67 2.84 -12.47
CA SER A 7 -10.70 2.38 -11.08
C SER A 7 -9.40 2.77 -10.38
N VAL A 8 -9.50 3.31 -9.17
CA VAL A 8 -8.34 3.66 -8.33
C VAL A 8 -7.40 2.47 -8.29
N GLU A 9 -6.21 2.61 -8.86
CA GLU A 9 -5.17 1.61 -8.70
C GLU A 9 -4.78 1.59 -7.23
N THR A 10 -4.85 0.41 -6.63
CA THR A 10 -4.33 0.15 -5.30
C THR A 10 -3.12 -0.77 -5.42
N TYR A 11 -2.42 -0.98 -4.31
CA TYR A 11 -1.33 -1.96 -4.29
C TYR A 11 -1.78 -3.33 -4.80
N SER A 12 -2.94 -3.80 -4.32
CA SER A 12 -3.55 -5.09 -4.65
C SER A 12 -4.41 -5.11 -5.91
N LYS A 13 -4.60 -3.97 -6.60
CA LYS A 13 -5.43 -3.90 -7.81
C LYS A 13 -4.81 -2.99 -8.86
N ARG A 14 -4.44 -3.58 -9.99
CA ARG A 14 -3.85 -2.86 -11.11
C ARG A 14 -4.69 -2.96 -12.37
N ASN A 15 -4.58 -1.95 -13.23
CA ASN A 15 -5.21 -1.97 -14.54
C ASN A 15 -4.18 -2.41 -15.60
N ILE A 16 -4.47 -3.48 -16.34
CA ILE A 16 -3.59 -3.95 -17.41
C ILE A 16 -3.29 -2.87 -18.46
N LYS A 17 -4.23 -1.94 -18.69
CA LYS A 17 -4.06 -0.82 -19.64
C LYS A 17 -2.99 0.19 -19.20
N SER A 18 -2.61 0.17 -17.93
CA SER A 18 -1.50 0.98 -17.39
C SER A 18 -0.13 0.38 -17.70
N TYR A 19 -0.06 -0.93 -18.00
CA TYR A 19 1.21 -1.64 -18.24
C TYR A 19 1.39 -2.09 -19.68
N LEU A 20 0.30 -2.40 -20.38
CA LEU A 20 0.34 -2.92 -21.74
C LEU A 20 -0.49 -2.05 -22.68
N GLN A 21 0.17 -1.59 -23.73
CA GLN A 21 -0.47 -0.94 -24.87
C GLN A 21 -0.19 -1.75 -26.13
N ILE A 22 -1.24 -2.07 -26.88
CA ILE A 22 -1.12 -2.79 -28.15
C ILE A 22 -1.47 -1.85 -29.28
N LYS A 23 -0.62 -1.83 -30.31
CA LYS A 23 -0.80 -1.00 -31.50
C LYS A 23 -0.75 -1.84 -32.75
N ARG A 24 -1.57 -1.47 -33.73
CA ARG A 24 -1.55 -2.00 -35.09
C ARG A 24 -1.27 -0.84 -36.04
N GLY A 25 -0.01 -0.73 -36.48
CA GLY A 25 0.44 0.47 -37.18
C GLY A 25 0.38 1.70 -36.27
N ALA A 26 -0.45 2.68 -36.63
CA ALA A 26 -0.62 3.93 -35.86
C ALA A 26 -1.76 3.88 -34.82
N GLU A 27 -2.67 2.90 -34.93
CA GLU A 27 -3.87 2.82 -34.10
C GLU A 27 -3.60 2.08 -32.79
N LEU A 28 -4.21 2.58 -31.70
CA LEU A 28 -4.17 1.95 -30.38
C LEU A 28 -5.39 1.03 -30.23
N GLU A 29 -5.13 -0.24 -29.95
CA GLU A 29 -6.18 -1.23 -29.77
C GLU A 29 -6.74 -1.22 -28.35
N THR A 30 -7.97 -1.69 -28.19
CA THR A 30 -8.61 -1.82 -26.88
C THR A 30 -8.37 -3.20 -26.29
N LEU A 31 -8.00 -3.25 -25.01
CA LEU A 31 -7.94 -4.48 -24.23
C LEU A 31 -9.21 -4.66 -23.40
N GLU A 32 -9.82 -5.85 -23.49
CA GLU A 32 -10.95 -6.26 -22.66
C GLU A 32 -10.70 -7.64 -22.06
N TYR A 33 -11.01 -7.80 -20.77
CA TYR A 33 -10.86 -9.09 -20.11
C TYR A 33 -11.91 -10.09 -20.62
N ASP A 34 -11.47 -11.30 -20.96
CA ASP A 34 -12.31 -12.41 -21.39
C ASP A 34 -12.41 -13.44 -20.27
N GLY A 35 -13.38 -13.24 -19.37
CA GLY A 35 -13.63 -14.17 -18.26
C GLY A 35 -14.37 -15.44 -18.64
N SER A 36 -14.70 -15.65 -19.92
CA SER A 36 -15.43 -16.85 -20.37
C SER A 36 -14.54 -18.10 -20.43
N ASP A 37 -13.23 -17.91 -20.55
CA ASP A 37 -12.23 -18.97 -20.61
C ASP A 37 -11.34 -18.93 -19.36
N SER A 38 -11.82 -19.58 -18.29
CA SER A 38 -11.15 -19.56 -16.99
C SER A 38 -9.79 -20.24 -16.96
N ALA A 39 -9.47 -21.06 -17.97
CA ALA A 39 -8.25 -21.85 -18.04
C ALA A 39 -7.08 -21.11 -18.70
N ASN A 40 -7.36 -20.06 -19.49
CA ASN A 40 -6.37 -19.43 -20.36
C ASN A 40 -6.07 -17.96 -20.03
N TYR A 41 -6.64 -17.41 -18.93
CA TYR A 41 -6.33 -16.07 -18.40
C TYR A 41 -6.16 -15.00 -19.48
N LYS A 42 -7.24 -14.74 -20.22
CA LYS A 42 -7.20 -14.08 -21.52
C LYS A 42 -7.74 -12.66 -21.48
N PHE A 43 -7.14 -11.78 -22.28
CA PHE A 43 -7.73 -10.51 -22.71
C PHE A 43 -7.91 -10.51 -24.22
N ASN A 44 -9.06 -10.06 -24.69
CA ASN A 44 -9.31 -9.79 -26.10
C ASN A 44 -8.64 -8.48 -26.51
N VAL A 45 -8.00 -8.49 -27.68
CA VAL A 45 -7.54 -7.28 -28.38
C VAL A 45 -8.59 -6.91 -29.40
N LEU A 46 -9.13 -5.70 -29.27
CA LEU A 46 -10.28 -5.22 -30.05
C LEU A 46 -9.88 -4.05 -30.94
N GLU A 47 -10.21 -4.17 -32.22
CA GLU A 47 -10.29 -3.07 -33.17
C GLU A 47 -11.76 -2.64 -33.25
N GLY A 48 -12.10 -1.53 -32.59
CA GLY A 48 -13.49 -1.15 -32.37
C GLY A 48 -14.24 -2.18 -31.52
N SER A 49 -15.13 -2.96 -32.13
CA SER A 49 -15.89 -4.04 -31.46
C SER A 49 -15.53 -5.43 -31.96
N SER A 50 -14.53 -5.56 -32.84
CA SER A 50 -14.11 -6.83 -33.42
C SER A 50 -12.86 -7.35 -32.73
N VAL A 51 -12.86 -8.62 -32.34
CA VAL A 51 -11.69 -9.30 -31.78
C VAL A 51 -10.69 -9.57 -32.90
N VAL A 52 -9.52 -8.95 -32.80
CA VAL A 52 -8.43 -9.05 -33.77
C VAL A 52 -7.19 -9.77 -33.22
N GLY A 53 -7.21 -10.12 -31.93
CA GLY A 53 -6.13 -10.84 -31.27
C GLY A 53 -6.45 -11.14 -29.82
N ALA A 54 -5.47 -11.69 -29.11
CA ALA A 54 -5.60 -12.02 -27.70
C ALA A 54 -4.27 -11.80 -26.96
N VAL A 55 -4.37 -11.50 -25.67
CA VAL A 55 -3.27 -11.53 -24.72
C VAL A 55 -3.54 -12.66 -23.74
N TYR A 56 -2.60 -13.59 -23.64
CA TYR A 56 -2.64 -14.66 -22.65
C TYR A 56 -1.67 -14.35 -21.53
N VAL A 57 -2.06 -14.65 -20.29
CA VAL A 57 -1.23 -14.41 -19.11
C VAL A 57 -0.80 -15.74 -18.50
N GLU A 58 0.50 -15.90 -18.27
CA GLU A 58 1.07 -17.00 -17.51
C GLU A 58 1.97 -16.46 -16.39
N SER A 59 2.25 -17.29 -15.39
CA SER A 59 3.27 -17.03 -14.38
C SER A 59 4.56 -17.77 -14.76
N THR A 60 5.72 -17.16 -14.50
CA THR A 60 7.01 -17.84 -14.61
C THR A 60 7.34 -18.75 -13.43
N SER A 61 6.56 -18.67 -12.34
CA SER A 61 6.80 -19.42 -11.11
C SER A 61 5.60 -20.30 -10.76
N GLU A 62 5.87 -21.55 -10.41
CA GLU A 62 4.87 -22.50 -9.90
C GLU A 62 4.35 -22.09 -8.51
N LEU A 63 5.05 -21.20 -7.81
CA LEU A 63 4.67 -20.65 -6.51
C LEU A 63 3.73 -19.43 -6.63
N VAL A 64 3.27 -19.12 -7.84
CA VAL A 64 2.28 -18.08 -8.09
C VAL A 64 1.11 -18.68 -8.87
N GLU A 65 -0.05 -18.67 -8.22
CA GLU A 65 -1.30 -19.11 -8.81
C GLU A 65 -2.01 -17.93 -9.49
N LEU A 66 -2.53 -18.20 -10.69
CA LEU A 66 -3.45 -17.30 -11.38
C LEU A 66 -4.87 -17.86 -11.23
N ALA A 67 -5.83 -17.00 -10.93
CA ALA A 67 -7.23 -17.37 -10.85
C ALA A 67 -8.07 -16.38 -11.67
N SER A 68 -9.03 -16.90 -12.42
CA SER A 68 -9.97 -16.05 -13.15
C SER A 68 -10.99 -15.44 -12.17
N GLY A 69 -11.17 -14.13 -12.24
CA GLY A 69 -12.14 -13.37 -11.46
C GLY A 69 -13.21 -12.72 -12.35
N PRO A 70 -14.24 -12.08 -11.76
CA PRO A 70 -15.35 -11.51 -12.54
C PRO A 70 -14.95 -10.38 -13.49
N THR A 71 -13.84 -9.69 -13.21
CA THR A 71 -13.41 -8.50 -13.96
C THR A 71 -11.90 -8.48 -14.25
N GLY A 72 -11.22 -9.61 -14.11
CA GLY A 72 -9.77 -9.70 -14.28
C GLY A 72 -9.19 -10.99 -13.75
N ILE A 73 -7.86 -11.04 -13.66
CA ILE A 73 -7.11 -12.17 -13.13
C ILE A 73 -6.66 -11.80 -11.71
N THR A 74 -6.89 -12.69 -10.76
CA THR A 74 -6.31 -12.60 -9.43
C THR A 74 -5.00 -13.35 -9.42
N VAL A 75 -3.98 -12.75 -8.80
CA VAL A 75 -2.63 -13.30 -8.68
C VAL A 75 -2.40 -13.59 -7.20
N HIS A 76 -2.08 -14.84 -6.88
CA HIS A 76 -1.91 -15.29 -5.50
C HIS A 76 -0.54 -15.95 -5.34
N PRO A 77 0.30 -15.48 -4.40
CA PRO A 77 1.44 -16.28 -3.97
C PRO A 77 0.94 -17.54 -3.22
N LEU A 78 1.61 -18.67 -3.43
CA LEU A 78 1.42 -19.87 -2.63
C LEU A 78 2.21 -19.77 -1.31
N GLU A 79 1.86 -20.60 -0.32
CA GLU A 79 2.47 -20.56 1.04
C GLU A 79 3.99 -20.70 1.04
N GLU A 80 4.57 -21.38 0.06
CA GLU A 80 6.02 -21.59 -0.08
C GLU A 80 6.74 -20.42 -0.78
N ALA A 81 5.99 -19.46 -1.34
CA ALA A 81 6.57 -18.27 -1.96
C ALA A 81 7.14 -17.34 -0.88
N THR A 82 8.44 -17.13 -0.91
CA THR A 82 9.12 -16.16 -0.04
C THR A 82 9.53 -14.89 -0.80
N GLU A 83 9.99 -13.85 -0.11
CA GLU A 83 10.61 -12.65 -0.72
C GLU A 83 11.74 -12.96 -1.72
N SER A 84 12.42 -14.10 -1.58
CA SER A 84 13.47 -14.53 -2.51
C SER A 84 12.95 -15.20 -3.79
N THR A 85 11.63 -15.40 -3.90
CA THR A 85 10.98 -16.05 -5.04
C THR A 85 10.99 -15.13 -6.25
N GLU A 86 11.76 -15.50 -7.26
CA GLU A 86 11.71 -14.83 -8.56
C GLU A 86 10.45 -15.26 -9.32
N ALA A 87 9.51 -14.33 -9.50
CA ALA A 87 8.29 -14.55 -10.25
C ALA A 87 7.99 -13.37 -11.18
N SER A 88 7.29 -13.65 -12.27
CA SER A 88 6.83 -12.65 -13.22
C SER A 88 5.55 -13.11 -13.89
N LEU A 89 4.70 -12.16 -14.25
CA LEU A 89 3.61 -12.38 -15.20
C LEU A 89 4.15 -12.21 -16.61
N VAL A 90 3.86 -13.15 -17.49
CA VAL A 90 4.19 -13.05 -18.90
C VAL A 90 2.91 -12.86 -19.71
N PHE A 91 2.89 -11.79 -20.49
CA PHE A 91 1.81 -11.45 -21.40
C PHE A 91 2.21 -11.85 -22.82
N HIS A 92 1.57 -12.88 -23.36
CA HIS A 92 1.76 -13.37 -24.72
C HIS A 92 0.73 -12.74 -25.64
N VAL A 93 1.17 -11.88 -26.56
CA VAL A 93 0.31 -11.23 -27.54
C VAL A 93 0.23 -12.10 -28.79
N LYS A 94 -0.98 -12.52 -29.16
CA LYS A 94 -1.25 -13.35 -30.33
C LYS A 94 -2.20 -12.67 -31.31
N GLU A 95 -1.90 -12.84 -32.59
CA GLU A 95 -2.80 -12.54 -33.71
C GLU A 95 -3.14 -13.87 -34.40
N GLY A 96 -4.40 -14.30 -34.25
CA GLY A 96 -4.76 -15.70 -34.52
C GLY A 96 -3.93 -16.65 -33.63
N ASP A 97 -3.32 -17.68 -34.24
CA ASP A 97 -2.49 -18.65 -33.53
C ASP A 97 -1.00 -18.21 -33.41
N LYS A 98 -0.63 -17.09 -34.03
CA LYS A 98 0.76 -16.64 -34.07
C LYS A 98 1.05 -15.70 -32.91
N GLU A 99 2.10 -16.01 -32.15
CA GLU A 99 2.67 -15.06 -31.20
C GLU A 99 3.39 -13.92 -31.94
N VAL A 100 2.97 -12.69 -31.66
CA VAL A 100 3.48 -11.46 -32.29
C VAL A 100 4.20 -10.55 -31.30
N GLY A 101 4.11 -10.84 -30.00
CA GLY A 101 4.82 -10.12 -28.96
C GLY A 101 4.75 -10.81 -27.61
N LYS A 102 5.69 -10.46 -26.75
CA LYS A 102 5.77 -10.93 -25.36
C LYS A 102 6.22 -9.79 -24.46
N TRP A 103 5.59 -9.65 -23.31
CA TRP A 103 5.97 -8.68 -22.29
C TRP A 103 6.00 -9.34 -20.92
N THR A 104 6.96 -8.97 -20.08
CA THR A 104 7.12 -9.56 -18.75
C THR A 104 6.97 -8.48 -17.70
N LEU A 105 6.14 -8.74 -16.69
CA LEU A 105 5.94 -7.88 -15.52
C LEU A 105 6.45 -8.61 -14.28
N PRO A 106 7.50 -8.11 -13.61
CA PRO A 106 8.00 -8.75 -12.39
C PRO A 106 6.96 -8.68 -11.27
N ILE A 107 6.92 -9.74 -10.46
CA ILE A 107 6.18 -9.80 -9.20
C ILE A 107 7.22 -9.64 -8.09
N ILE A 108 6.93 -8.74 -7.15
CA ILE A 108 7.73 -8.55 -5.94
C ILE A 108 6.92 -9.14 -4.79
N MET A 109 7.48 -10.16 -4.14
CA MET A 109 6.92 -10.71 -2.89
C MET A 109 7.44 -9.88 -1.72
N ASP A 110 6.56 -9.58 -0.79
CA ASP A 110 6.84 -8.71 0.35
C ASP A 110 6.17 -9.29 1.60
N GLU A 111 7.00 -9.81 2.50
CA GLU A 111 6.58 -10.48 3.76
C GLU A 111 7.17 -9.78 4.99
N THR A 112 8.07 -8.83 4.78
CA THR A 112 8.81 -8.15 5.83
C THR A 112 8.00 -6.98 6.33
N ALA A 113 7.66 -7.00 7.62
CA ALA A 113 7.00 -5.86 8.24
C ALA A 113 7.90 -4.62 8.25
N PRO A 114 7.30 -3.41 8.12
CA PRO A 114 8.05 -2.17 8.20
C PRO A 114 8.75 -2.04 9.55
N THR A 115 10.04 -1.74 9.53
CA THR A 115 10.76 -1.38 10.75
C THR A 115 10.44 0.05 11.10
N LEU A 116 9.74 0.25 12.21
CA LEU A 116 9.42 1.57 12.74
C LEU A 116 10.59 2.08 13.59
N SER A 117 11.07 3.27 13.25
CA SER A 117 12.25 3.88 13.85
C SER A 117 12.02 5.36 14.13
N GLY A 118 12.62 5.81 15.23
CA GLY A 118 12.67 7.22 15.60
C GLY A 118 11.30 7.78 15.97
N SER A 119 11.33 8.72 16.89
CA SER A 119 10.23 9.61 17.14
C SER A 119 10.88 10.95 17.41
N VAL A 120 10.89 11.80 16.39
CA VAL A 120 11.36 13.18 16.54
C VAL A 120 10.14 14.01 16.90
N TYR A 121 10.21 14.75 18.01
CA TYR A 121 9.26 15.80 18.27
C TYR A 121 9.81 17.13 17.78
N GLU A 122 9.11 17.77 16.86
CA GLU A 122 9.44 19.10 16.38
C GLU A 122 8.15 19.83 15.98
N ASN A 123 8.00 21.10 16.38
CA ASN A 123 6.87 21.95 15.98
C ASN A 123 5.48 21.30 16.20
N GLY A 124 5.28 20.67 17.36
CA GLY A 124 4.01 20.03 17.71
C GLY A 124 3.76 18.69 17.02
N LYS A 125 4.75 18.11 16.34
CA LYS A 125 4.60 16.85 15.60
C LYS A 125 5.54 15.79 16.11
N PHE A 126 5.03 14.59 16.34
CA PHE A 126 5.84 13.38 16.44
C PHE A 126 5.90 12.71 15.08
N THR A 127 7.11 12.55 14.54
CA THR A 127 7.33 11.83 13.28
C THR A 127 7.98 10.49 13.57
N ILE A 128 7.27 9.43 13.21
CA ILE A 128 7.77 8.05 13.21
C ILE A 128 8.12 7.69 11.77
N THR A 129 9.33 7.17 11.57
CA THR A 129 9.86 6.81 10.24
C THR A 129 9.87 5.30 10.07
N ALA A 130 9.44 4.81 8.92
CA ALA A 130 9.46 3.40 8.55
C ALA A 130 10.56 3.10 7.52
N SER A 131 11.02 1.85 7.47
CA SER A 131 11.92 1.35 6.42
C SER A 131 11.31 1.45 5.02
N GLU A 132 9.99 1.43 4.91
CA GLU A 132 9.26 1.41 3.64
C GLU A 132 7.94 2.20 3.71
N PRO A 133 7.24 2.40 2.57
CA PRO A 133 5.98 3.13 2.53
C PRO A 133 4.88 2.46 3.36
N LEU A 134 4.21 3.25 4.20
CA LEU A 134 3.12 2.80 5.05
C LEU A 134 1.78 2.94 4.33
N SER A 135 0.86 2.00 4.60
CA SER A 135 -0.53 2.11 4.16
C SER A 135 -1.26 3.17 4.99
N PRO A 136 -2.01 4.08 4.35
CA PRO A 136 -2.87 5.03 5.07
C PRO A 136 -4.15 4.36 5.62
N PHE A 137 -4.36 3.07 5.34
CA PHE A 137 -5.52 2.30 5.78
C PHE A 137 -5.11 1.33 6.89
N GLY A 138 -5.97 1.17 7.90
CA GLY A 138 -5.80 0.11 8.90
C GLY A 138 -4.71 0.36 9.94
N TYR A 139 -4.58 1.58 10.45
CA TYR A 139 -3.68 1.89 11.57
C TYR A 139 -4.43 2.13 12.88
N SER A 140 -3.75 1.95 14.00
CA SER A 140 -4.21 2.36 15.32
C SER A 140 -3.13 3.16 16.05
N THR A 141 -3.56 4.10 16.87
CA THR A 141 -2.64 4.97 17.61
C THR A 141 -3.24 5.31 18.96
N SER A 142 -2.47 5.10 20.02
CA SER A 142 -2.82 5.54 21.37
C SER A 142 -1.70 6.39 21.96
N MET A 143 -2.09 7.35 22.77
CA MET A 143 -1.16 8.26 23.42
C MET A 143 -1.47 8.33 24.90
N MET A 144 -0.43 8.36 25.72
CA MET A 144 -0.51 8.61 27.15
C MET A 144 0.41 9.79 27.49
N PHE A 145 0.03 10.56 28.50
CA PHE A 145 0.77 11.72 28.96
C PHE A 145 1.11 11.58 30.45
N SER A 146 2.35 11.88 30.78
CA SER A 146 2.87 11.99 32.14
C SER A 146 3.27 13.44 32.39
N GLN A 147 2.69 14.03 33.42
CA GLN A 147 2.95 15.43 33.74
C GLN A 147 4.33 15.58 34.38
N SER A 148 4.69 14.69 35.32
CA SER A 148 6.00 14.71 35.98
C SER A 148 7.12 14.08 35.16
N GLY A 149 6.78 13.34 34.11
CA GLY A 149 7.72 12.52 33.34
C GLY A 149 8.03 11.16 33.98
N ASP A 150 7.33 10.78 35.04
CA ASP A 150 7.49 9.48 35.71
C ASP A 150 6.64 8.38 35.07
N ASP A 151 7.05 7.11 35.24
CA ASP A 151 6.29 5.99 34.69
C ASP A 151 5.00 5.66 35.44
N SER A 152 4.78 6.26 36.61
CA SER A 152 3.64 6.00 37.48
C SER A 152 2.44 6.92 37.26
N ASP A 153 2.59 8.06 36.59
CA ASP A 153 1.55 9.09 36.44
C ASP A 153 1.00 9.21 35.01
N TYR A 154 1.24 8.21 34.15
CA TYR A 154 0.70 8.20 32.80
C TYR A 154 -0.83 8.12 32.80
N THR A 155 -1.44 9.05 32.09
CA THR A 155 -2.89 9.11 31.83
C THR A 155 -3.15 8.99 30.34
N VAL A 156 -4.25 8.36 29.96
CA VAL A 156 -4.64 8.26 28.53
C VAL A 156 -4.96 9.66 28.00
N VAL A 157 -4.38 9.99 26.85
CA VAL A 157 -4.73 11.18 26.08
C VAL A 157 -5.93 10.84 25.22
N ASP A 158 -7.10 11.31 25.66
CA ASP A 158 -8.35 11.03 24.97
C ASP A 158 -8.44 11.81 23.64
N ASN A 159 -8.63 11.09 22.54
CA ASN A 159 -8.76 11.66 21.20
C ASN A 159 -10.16 12.27 20.91
N THR A 160 -11.11 12.23 21.85
CA THR A 160 -12.48 12.76 21.69
C THR A 160 -12.57 14.23 21.27
N ASN A 161 -11.53 15.03 21.48
CA ASN A 161 -11.49 16.46 21.13
C ASN A 161 -10.36 16.80 20.17
N ALA A 162 -9.94 15.86 19.31
CA ALA A 162 -8.86 16.08 18.35
C ALA A 162 -7.58 16.65 18.99
N ILE A 163 -7.22 16.12 20.17
CA ILE A 163 -5.96 16.49 20.85
C ILE A 163 -4.78 16.19 19.94
N TYR A 164 -4.89 15.12 19.15
CA TYR A 164 -3.92 14.82 18.11
C TYR A 164 -4.61 14.28 16.87
N SER A 165 -3.92 14.38 15.74
CA SER A 165 -4.31 13.75 14.48
C SER A 165 -3.15 12.93 13.95
N VAL A 166 -3.45 11.86 13.22
CA VAL A 166 -2.44 11.01 12.58
C VAL A 166 -2.55 11.16 11.07
N ALA A 167 -1.43 11.41 10.41
CA ALA A 167 -1.33 11.43 8.96
C ALA A 167 -0.23 10.44 8.51
N ILE A 168 -0.53 9.64 7.50
CA ILE A 168 0.42 8.70 6.90
C ILE A 168 0.85 9.27 5.55
N VAL A 169 2.16 9.50 5.39
CA VAL A 169 2.73 10.12 4.19
C VAL A 169 4.00 9.37 3.80
N GLY A 170 3.93 8.57 2.73
CA GLY A 170 5.05 7.73 2.32
C GLY A 170 5.50 6.83 3.47
N ASN A 171 6.76 6.97 3.88
CA ASN A 171 7.38 6.16 4.94
C ASN A 171 7.22 6.79 6.34
N GLN A 172 6.24 7.67 6.55
CA GLN A 172 6.10 8.40 7.82
C GLN A 172 4.69 8.31 8.38
N ALA A 173 4.63 8.05 9.69
CA ALA A 173 3.44 8.31 10.51
C ALA A 173 3.68 9.59 11.31
N ILE A 174 2.86 10.60 11.04
CA ILE A 174 2.99 11.95 11.63
C ILE A 174 1.82 12.17 12.57
N ILE A 175 2.12 12.25 13.88
CA ILE A 175 1.16 12.56 14.92
C ILE A 175 1.28 14.04 15.24
N SER A 176 0.30 14.83 14.83
CA SER A 176 0.27 16.27 15.10
C SER A 176 -0.54 16.53 16.37
N LEU A 177 0.06 17.17 17.36
CA LEU A 177 -0.63 17.67 18.54
C LEU A 177 -1.34 18.99 18.22
N ASN A 178 -2.57 19.12 18.68
CA ASN A 178 -3.23 20.40 18.80
C ASN A 178 -2.78 21.06 20.11
N GLU A 179 -1.85 22.00 20.02
CA GLU A 179 -1.24 22.66 21.19
C GLU A 179 -2.26 23.36 22.09
N GLU A 180 -3.30 23.96 21.54
CA GLU A 180 -4.33 24.63 22.32
C GLU A 180 -5.15 23.60 23.11
N ALA A 181 -5.57 22.52 22.45
CA ALA A 181 -6.37 21.47 23.08
C ALA A 181 -5.59 20.69 24.15
N ILE A 182 -4.31 20.40 23.93
CA ILE A 182 -3.47 19.71 24.91
C ILE A 182 -3.19 20.62 26.12
N ARG A 183 -2.91 21.92 25.92
CA ARG A 183 -2.66 22.87 27.02
C ARG A 183 -3.92 23.21 27.81
N GLY A 184 -5.10 23.15 27.18
CA GLY A 184 -6.38 23.30 27.88
C GLY A 184 -6.71 22.13 28.81
N ARG A 185 -6.08 20.97 28.63
CA ARG A 185 -6.29 19.77 29.47
C ARG A 185 -5.12 19.43 30.39
N TYR A 186 -3.90 19.67 29.96
CA TYR A 186 -2.69 19.23 30.62
C TYR A 186 -1.73 20.39 30.83
N THR A 187 -1.06 20.41 31.99
CA THR A 187 0.01 21.38 32.26
C THR A 187 1.31 20.80 31.73
N LEU A 188 1.74 21.26 30.55
CA LEU A 188 3.02 20.85 29.96
C LEU A 188 4.19 21.46 30.75
N GLN A 189 5.05 20.61 31.31
CA GLN A 189 6.29 20.97 32.01
C GLN A 189 7.52 20.49 31.22
N PRO A 190 8.72 21.05 31.45
CA PRO A 190 9.93 20.66 30.71
C PRO A 190 10.31 19.18 30.82
N ASN A 191 9.86 18.50 31.87
CA ASN A 191 10.07 17.07 32.12
C ASN A 191 8.88 16.19 31.71
N SER A 192 7.78 16.77 31.24
CA SER A 192 6.62 15.97 30.82
C SER A 192 6.96 15.04 29.65
N LYS A 193 6.29 13.89 29.62
CA LYS A 193 6.54 12.85 28.61
C LYS A 193 5.24 12.39 27.97
N PHE A 194 5.36 11.98 26.71
CA PHE A 194 4.34 11.25 25.99
C PHE A 194 4.79 9.81 25.75
N LYS A 195 3.88 8.86 25.97
CA LYS A 195 4.01 7.50 25.48
C LYS A 195 3.10 7.36 24.28
N VAL A 196 3.66 6.94 23.16
CA VAL A 196 2.94 6.75 21.91
C VAL A 196 3.04 5.29 21.53
N ASN A 197 1.89 4.66 21.32
CA ASN A 197 1.80 3.35 20.68
C ASN A 197 1.22 3.53 19.28
N VAL A 198 1.91 3.03 18.27
CA VAL A 198 1.42 2.97 16.90
C VAL A 198 1.44 1.52 16.45
N ALA A 199 0.34 1.06 15.86
CA ALA A 199 0.32 -0.18 15.08
C ALA A 199 -0.15 0.19 13.67
N ILE A 200 0.62 -0.20 12.66
CA ILE A 200 0.41 0.19 11.27
C ILE A 200 1.01 -0.87 10.33
N SER A 201 0.42 -1.03 9.16
CA SER A 201 0.92 -1.90 8.10
C SER A 201 1.47 -1.13 6.90
N ASP A 202 2.30 -1.81 6.10
CA ASP A 202 2.65 -1.39 4.76
C ASP A 202 1.50 -1.69 3.76
N TYR A 203 1.79 -1.61 2.47
CA TYR A 203 0.81 -1.90 1.43
C TYR A 203 0.61 -3.40 1.15
N ALA A 204 1.54 -4.26 1.55
CA ALA A 204 1.44 -5.72 1.49
C ALA A 204 0.68 -6.32 2.69
N ASP A 205 0.29 -5.46 3.64
CA ASP A 205 -0.40 -5.78 4.90
C ASP A 205 0.51 -6.41 5.97
N ASN A 206 1.83 -6.26 5.83
CA ASN A 206 2.75 -6.64 6.89
C ASN A 206 2.69 -5.60 8.01
N SER A 207 2.33 -6.06 9.20
CA SER A 207 2.02 -5.19 10.34
C SER A 207 3.21 -5.02 11.26
N SER A 208 3.42 -3.78 11.73
CA SER A 208 4.44 -3.43 12.71
C SER A 208 3.87 -2.57 13.83
N ASN A 209 4.53 -2.63 14.98
CA ASN A 209 4.16 -1.85 16.15
C ASN A 209 5.36 -1.14 16.78
N LEU A 210 5.13 0.07 17.25
CA LEU A 210 6.10 0.87 17.98
C LEU A 210 5.47 1.36 19.28
N ASN A 211 6.16 1.11 20.39
CA ASN A 211 5.93 1.80 21.65
C ASN A 211 7.13 2.71 21.91
N SER A 212 6.89 4.02 21.92
CA SER A 212 7.93 5.02 22.11
C SER A 212 7.57 5.96 23.24
N THR A 213 8.54 6.22 24.12
CA THR A 213 8.45 7.27 25.12
C THR A 213 9.23 8.48 24.63
N LEU A 214 8.57 9.62 24.61
CA LEU A 214 9.04 10.87 24.04
C LEU A 214 9.01 11.94 25.12
N SER A 215 10.18 12.49 25.42
CA SER A 215 10.26 13.70 26.23
C SER A 215 9.84 14.91 25.40
N MET A 216 9.09 15.82 26.01
CA MET A 216 8.92 17.16 25.43
C MET A 216 10.30 17.79 25.23
N PRO A 217 10.58 18.43 24.08
CA PRO A 217 11.77 19.25 23.96
C PRO A 217 11.68 20.39 24.97
N GLN A 218 12.81 20.74 25.55
CA GLN A 218 12.91 21.95 26.32
C GLN A 218 12.73 23.14 25.37
N ALA A 219 11.78 24.02 25.70
CA ALA A 219 11.58 25.29 25.02
C ALA A 219 12.77 26.24 25.24
#